data_AF-A0A9Q3PPN7-F1
#
_entry.id   AF-A0A9Q3PPN7-F1
#
_cell.length_a   1.000
_cell.length_b   1.000
_cell.length_c   1.000
_cell.angle_alpha   90.00
_cell.angle_beta   90.00
_cell.angle_gamma   90.00
#
_symmetry.space_group_name_H-M   'P 1'
#
loop_
_entity.id
_entity.type
_entity.pdbx_description
1 polymer ?
#
loop_
_entity_poly.entity_id
_entity_poly.type
_entity_poly.pdbx_seq_one_letter_code
_entity_poly.pdbx_strand_id
1 'polypeptide(L)'
;MDWVTKLPPSGDRSYNACLVVVDRYSKTPIFLPYHKYETAIDKALLLWNRVISHTGLFKNIISDRDSKFTSPLWTNLHRVFGTKFSFSTEYHPQTDGLAERMIQNLEDMIRRFCAYGLEFKDSDGLTHDW
;
A
#
# COMPACT_ATOMS: atom_id res chain seq x y z
N MET A 1 -2.35 5.45 2.48
CA MET A 1 -1.61 4.20 2.26
C MET A 1 -2.28 3.11 3.06
N ASP A 2 -2.16 1.85 2.62
CA ASP A 2 -2.80 0.73 3.30
C ASP A 2 -2.02 -0.59 3.10
N TRP A 3 -2.05 -1.45 4.13
CA TRP A 3 -1.42 -2.76 4.13
C TRP A 3 -2.45 -3.85 3.81
N VAL A 4 -2.55 -4.21 2.53
CA VAL A 4 -3.41 -5.31 2.09
C VAL A 4 -2.77 -6.64 2.48
N THR A 5 -3.48 -7.44 3.28
CA THR A 5 -3.00 -8.74 3.76
C THR A 5 -3.95 -9.87 3.37
N LYS A 6 -3.53 -11.12 3.63
CA LYS A 6 -4.29 -12.35 3.34
C LYS A 6 -4.50 -12.57 1.84
N LEU A 7 -3.54 -12.16 1.02
CA LEU A 7 -3.51 -12.51 -0.40
C LEU A 7 -2.96 -13.93 -0.55
N PRO A 8 -3.41 -14.71 -1.55
CA PRO A 8 -2.75 -15.96 -1.90
C PRO A 8 -1.29 -15.70 -2.28
N PRO A 9 -0.35 -16.58 -1.88
CA PRO A 9 1.05 -16.48 -2.28
C PRO A 9 1.17 -16.39 -3.81
N SER A 10 1.87 -15.37 -4.31
CA SER A 10 1.96 -15.09 -5.75
C SER A 10 3.40 -14.78 -6.19
N GLY A 11 3.74 -15.18 -7.43
CA GLY A 11 5.06 -15.01 -8.06
C GLY A 11 6.17 -15.87 -7.47
N ASP A 12 7.38 -15.80 -8.04
CA ASP A 12 8.54 -16.61 -7.64
C ASP A 12 8.90 -16.51 -6.15
N ARG A 13 8.68 -15.31 -5.58
CA ARG A 13 8.96 -15.03 -4.17
C ARG A 13 7.80 -15.36 -3.24
N SER A 14 6.65 -15.80 -3.76
CA SER A 14 5.49 -16.20 -2.95
C SER A 14 5.03 -15.11 -1.96
N TYR A 15 4.97 -13.85 -2.41
CA TYR A 15 4.46 -12.75 -1.59
C TYR A 15 2.96 -12.94 -1.33
N ASN A 16 2.52 -12.61 -0.11
CA ASN A 16 1.15 -12.85 0.37
C ASN A 16 0.48 -11.60 0.95
N ALA A 17 1.09 -10.44 0.71
CA ALA A 17 0.61 -9.14 1.12
C ALA A 17 1.15 -8.04 0.18
N CYS A 18 0.48 -6.90 0.14
CA CYS A 18 0.85 -5.76 -0.70
C CYS A 18 0.62 -4.45 0.05
N LEU A 19 1.62 -3.57 0.05
CA LEU A 19 1.47 -2.19 0.50
C LEU A 19 1.00 -1.35 -0.68
N VAL A 20 -0.13 -0.67 -0.50
CA VAL A 20 -0.69 0.26 -1.48
C VAL A 20 -0.42 1.68 -1.01
N VAL A 21 0.37 2.42 -1.79
CA VAL A 21 0.61 3.84 -1.58
C VAL A 21 0.05 4.61 -2.76
N VAL A 22 -0.71 5.67 -2.49
CA VAL A 22 -1.21 6.56 -3.53
C VAL A 22 -0.71 7.95 -3.21
N ASP A 23 0.06 8.53 -4.13
CA ASP A 23 0.35 9.95 -4.04
C ASP A 23 -0.90 10.75 -4.42
N ARG A 24 -1.32 11.64 -3.51
CA ARG A 24 -2.53 12.43 -3.68
C ARG A 24 -2.42 13.49 -4.77
N TYR A 25 -1.21 13.95 -5.07
CA TYR A 25 -0.98 14.96 -6.09
C TYR A 25 -1.00 14.33 -7.49
N SER A 26 -0.10 13.39 -7.74
CA SER A 26 0.00 12.71 -9.04
C SER A 26 -1.11 11.69 -9.32
N LYS A 27 -1.88 11.28 -8.29
CA LYS A 27 -2.86 10.18 -8.35
C LYS A 27 -2.25 8.83 -8.78
N THR A 28 -0.93 8.71 -8.67
CA THR A 28 -0.23 7.49 -9.09
C THR A 28 -0.24 6.48 -7.93
N PRO A 29 -0.76 5.26 -8.16
CA PRO A 29 -0.65 4.17 -7.20
C PRO A 29 0.70 3.49 -7.31
N ILE A 30 1.23 3.07 -6.17
CA ILE A 30 2.45 2.29 -6.02
C ILE A 30 2.09 1.04 -5.23
N PHE A 31 2.40 -0.12 -5.82
CA PHE A 31 2.17 -1.43 -5.24
C PHE A 31 3.49 -2.05 -4.84
N LEU A 32 3.63 -2.39 -3.56
CA LEU A 32 4.86 -2.98 -3.04
C LEU A 32 4.53 -4.33 -2.40
N PRO A 33 4.87 -5.46 -3.07
CA PRO A 33 4.62 -6.78 -2.53
C PRO A 33 5.57 -7.07 -1.35
N TYR A 34 5.07 -7.76 -0.34
CA TYR A 34 5.83 -8.09 0.86
C TYR A 34 5.28 -9.35 1.54
N HIS A 35 5.99 -9.89 2.53
CA HIS A 35 5.48 -10.98 3.35
C HIS A 35 4.74 -10.43 4.57
N LYS A 36 3.50 -10.89 4.79
CA LYS A 36 2.62 -10.46 5.90
C LYS A 36 3.35 -10.37 7.27
N TYR A 37 4.21 -11.36 7.53
CA TYR A 37 4.93 -11.57 8.79
C TYR A 37 6.24 -10.78 8.92
N GLU A 38 6.58 -9.93 7.94
CA GLU A 38 7.70 -9.00 8.05
C GLU A 38 7.55 -8.07 9.26
N THR A 39 8.69 -7.72 9.85
CA THR A 39 8.73 -6.87 11.04
C THR A 39 8.32 -5.44 10.71
N ALA A 40 8.08 -4.62 11.73
CA ALA A 40 7.83 -3.20 11.53
C ALA A 40 9.02 -2.49 10.87
N ILE A 41 10.25 -2.94 11.14
CA ILE A 41 11.47 -2.38 10.56
C ILE A 41 11.55 -2.72 9.07
N ASP A 42 11.31 -3.97 8.69
CA ASP A 42 11.32 -4.40 7.28
C ASP A 42 10.31 -3.58 6.46
N LYS A 43 9.11 -3.38 7.01
CA LYS A 43 8.06 -2.57 6.41
C LYS A 43 8.44 -1.09 6.26
N ALA A 44 9.11 -0.52 7.27
CA ALA A 44 9.61 0.84 7.20
C ALA A 44 10.72 0.98 6.15
N LEU A 45 11.64 0.01 6.09
CA LEU A 45 12.69 -0.04 5.07
C LEU A 45 12.12 -0.22 3.66
N LEU A 46 11.07 -1.03 3.50
CA LEU A 46 10.37 -1.20 2.22
C LEU A 46 9.79 0.13 1.74
N LEU A 47 9.04 0.84 2.60
CA LEU A 47 8.50 2.15 2.26
C LEU A 47 9.62 3.16 1.94
N TRP A 48 10.70 3.16 2.73
CA TRP A 48 11.82 4.08 2.54
C TRP A 48 12.52 3.85 1.20
N ASN A 49 12.96 2.62 0.97
CA ASN A 49 13.78 2.26 -0.18
C ASN A 49 13.01 2.29 -1.50
N ARG A 50 11.69 2.08 -1.47
CA ARG A 50 10.88 1.96 -2.68
C ARG A 50 9.99 3.16 -2.98
N VAL A 51 9.67 3.98 -1.99
CA VAL A 51 8.81 5.14 -2.19
C VAL A 51 9.58 6.42 -1.88
N ILE A 52 10.01 6.59 -0.63
CA ILE A 52 10.57 7.87 -0.16
C ILE A 52 11.87 8.23 -0.90
N SER A 53 12.72 7.24 -1.19
CA SER A 53 13.94 7.41 -1.99
C SER A 53 13.68 7.97 -3.40
N HIS A 54 12.51 7.68 -3.99
CA HIS A 54 12.16 8.06 -5.35
C HIS A 54 11.28 9.31 -5.41
N THR A 55 10.34 9.47 -4.49
CA THR A 55 9.37 10.58 -4.46
C THR A 55 9.79 11.72 -3.55
N GLY A 56 10.81 11.51 -2.72
CA GLY A 56 11.14 12.39 -1.60
C GLY A 56 10.21 12.19 -0.39
N LEU A 57 10.40 13.03 0.62
CA LEU A 57 9.61 12.98 1.86
C LEU A 57 8.19 13.52 1.65
N PHE A 58 7.19 12.72 2.01
CA PHE A 58 5.81 13.16 2.05
C PHE A 58 5.58 14.12 3.22
N LYS A 59 4.94 15.27 2.96
CA LYS A 59 4.59 16.23 4.02
C LYS A 59 3.63 15.61 5.04
N ASN A 60 2.62 14.90 4.54
CA ASN A 60 1.62 14.20 5.33
C ASN A 60 1.45 12.78 4.80
N ILE A 61 1.48 11.80 5.69
CA ILE A 61 1.12 10.42 5.36
C ILE A 61 -0.17 10.08 6.10
N ILE A 62 -1.16 9.62 5.34
CA ILE A 62 -2.45 9.20 5.86
C ILE A 62 -2.61 7.70 5.69
N SER A 63 -2.90 7.04 6.79
CA SER A 63 -3.03 5.60 6.88
C SER A 63 -4.03 5.22 7.94
N ASP A 64 -4.66 4.06 7.76
CA ASP A 64 -5.54 3.49 8.77
C ASP A 64 -4.76 3.15 10.05
N ARG A 65 -5.50 3.08 11.17
CA ARG A 65 -5.01 2.75 12.52
C ARG A 65 -4.65 1.26 12.64
N ASP A 66 -3.82 0.75 11.74
CA ASP A 66 -3.16 -0.54 11.96
C ASP A 66 -2.05 -0.34 13.01
N SER A 67 -1.98 -1.24 13.99
CA SER A 67 -0.94 -1.23 15.04
C SER A 67 0.48 -1.31 14.44
N LYS A 68 0.59 -1.77 13.19
CA LYS A 68 1.81 -1.71 12.39
C LYS A 68 2.35 -0.29 12.20
N PHE A 69 1.50 0.74 12.23
CA PHE A 69 1.86 2.15 12.12
C PHE A 69 1.92 2.90 13.46
N THR A 70 1.45 2.30 14.55
CA THR A 70 1.52 2.90 15.90
C THR A 70 2.77 2.48 16.68
N SER A 71 3.72 1.79 16.04
CA SER A 71 4.93 1.35 16.73
C SER A 71 5.85 2.54 17.06
N PRO A 72 6.64 2.48 18.15
CA PRO A 72 7.60 3.52 18.49
C PRO A 72 8.59 3.85 17.36
N LEU A 73 8.84 2.89 16.46
CA LEU A 73 9.67 3.06 15.28
C LEU A 73 9.12 4.17 14.37
N TRP A 74 7.83 4.08 14.01
CA TRP A 74 7.20 5.04 13.10
C TRP A 74 7.13 6.43 13.72
N THR A 75 6.73 6.53 14.99
CA THR A 75 6.70 7.80 15.72
C THR A 75 8.09 8.48 15.73
N ASN A 76 9.16 7.70 15.98
CA ASN A 76 10.52 8.23 15.97
C ASN A 76 11.00 8.61 14.56
N LEU A 77 10.72 7.79 13.54
CA LEU A 77 11.03 8.11 12.14
C LEU A 77 10.41 9.46 11.74
N HIS A 78 9.13 9.66 12.04
CA HIS A 78 8.45 10.92 11.70
C HIS A 78 9.02 12.13 12.42
N ARG A 79 9.40 11.97 13.69
CA ARG A 79 10.07 13.04 14.45
C ARG A 79 11.38 13.46 13.80
N VAL A 80 12.15 12.51 13.28
CA VAL A 80 13.43 12.79 12.59
C VAL A 80 13.19 13.49 11.25
N PHE A 81 12.17 13.08 10.50
CA PHE A 81 11.91 13.65 9.17
C PHE A 81 11.07 14.92 9.14
N GLY A 82 10.50 15.35 10.27
CA GLY A 82 9.60 16.51 10.34
C GLY A 82 8.28 16.31 9.59
N THR A 83 7.96 15.08 9.21
CA THR A 83 6.73 14.69 8.48
C THR A 83 5.58 14.46 9.47
N LYS A 84 4.37 14.92 9.15
CA LYS A 84 3.21 14.64 10.00
C LYS A 84 2.57 13.32 9.58
N PHE A 85 2.48 12.39 10.54
CA PHE A 85 1.69 11.19 10.37
C PHE A 85 0.29 11.45 10.91
N SER A 86 -0.70 11.38 10.04
CA SER A 86 -2.10 11.53 10.42
C SER A 86 -2.76 10.18 10.23
N PHE A 87 -3.12 9.52 11.34
CA PHE A 87 -4.00 8.37 11.26
C PHE A 87 -5.35 8.83 10.72
N SER A 88 -5.92 8.09 9.77
CA SER A 88 -7.34 8.29 9.45
C SER A 88 -8.13 8.08 10.75
N THR A 89 -8.92 9.08 11.12
CA THR A 89 -9.98 8.89 12.10
C THR A 89 -11.04 8.05 11.41
N GLU A 90 -11.56 7.00 12.08
CA GLU A 90 -12.77 6.31 11.64
C GLU A 90 -13.78 7.37 11.17
N TYR A 91 -14.10 7.34 9.87
CA TYR A 91 -15.13 8.15 9.22
C TYR A 91 -15.03 9.69 9.45
N HIS A 92 -14.19 10.39 8.69
CA HIS A 92 -14.43 11.83 8.41
C HIS A 92 -14.24 12.18 6.91
N PRO A 93 -15.26 11.91 6.08
CA PRO A 93 -15.22 12.17 4.65
C PRO A 93 -15.60 13.63 4.37
N GLN A 94 -14.62 14.53 4.35
CA GLN A 94 -14.88 15.87 3.77
C GLN A 94 -13.84 16.31 2.72
N THR A 95 -12.64 15.71 2.69
CA THR A 95 -11.64 16.04 1.65
C THR A 95 -10.80 14.84 1.19
N ASP A 96 -10.81 13.73 1.94
CA ASP A 96 -9.91 12.58 1.75
C ASP A 96 -10.51 11.38 1.02
N GLY A 97 -11.82 11.40 0.77
CA GLY A 97 -12.53 10.25 0.21
C GLY A 97 -12.07 9.84 -1.20
N LEU A 98 -11.35 10.68 -1.95
CA LEU A 98 -10.83 10.29 -3.27
C LEU A 98 -9.64 9.32 -3.19
N ALA A 99 -8.66 9.62 -2.33
CA ALA A 99 -7.51 8.75 -2.16
C ALA A 99 -7.91 7.46 -1.44
N GLU A 100 -8.83 7.56 -0.47
CA GLU A 100 -9.41 6.38 0.21
C GLU A 100 -10.19 5.50 -0.76
N ARG A 101 -11.09 6.06 -1.58
CA ARG A 101 -11.80 5.30 -2.62
C ARG A 101 -10.84 4.68 -3.64
N MET A 102 -9.76 5.37 -3.98
CA MET A 102 -8.75 4.83 -4.89
C MET A 102 -8.03 3.63 -4.27
N ILE A 103 -7.61 3.72 -3.02
CA ILE A 103 -6.97 2.61 -2.29
C ILE A 103 -7.95 1.43 -2.18
N GLN A 104 -9.22 1.67 -1.80
CA GLN A 104 -10.24 0.62 -1.70
C GLN A 104 -10.50 -0.07 -3.04
N ASN A 105 -10.64 0.69 -4.13
CA ASN A 105 -10.84 0.11 -5.46
C ASN A 105 -9.64 -0.74 -5.89
N LEU A 106 -8.42 -0.30 -5.59
CA LEU A 106 -7.20 -1.03 -5.91
C LEU A 106 -7.04 -2.30 -5.05
N GLU A 107 -7.39 -2.23 -3.77
CA GLU A 107 -7.42 -3.39 -2.88
C GLU A 107 -8.41 -4.45 -3.39
N ASP A 108 -9.62 -4.04 -3.73
CA ASP A 108 -10.66 -4.92 -4.28
C ASP A 108 -10.21 -5.54 -5.61
N MET A 109 -9.56 -4.76 -6.47
CA MET A 109 -8.97 -5.26 -7.72
C MET A 109 -7.90 -6.33 -7.46
N ILE A 110 -6.96 -6.10 -6.54
CA ILE A 110 -5.93 -7.07 -6.17
C ILE A 110 -6.57 -8.34 -5.61
N ARG A 111 -7.54 -8.21 -4.70
CA ARG A 111 -8.24 -9.36 -4.11
C ARG A 111 -8.95 -10.19 -5.16
N ARG A 112 -9.65 -9.55 -6.10
CA ARG A 112 -10.35 -10.24 -7.19
C ARG A 112 -9.37 -10.90 -8.16
N PHE A 113 -8.32 -10.20 -8.54
CA PHE A 113 -7.28 -10.73 -9.42
C PHE A 113 -6.64 -11.99 -8.81
N CYS A 114 -6.28 -11.92 -7.53
CA CYS A 114 -5.70 -13.03 -6.80
C CYS A 114 -6.69 -14.18 -6.51
N ALA A 115 -7.98 -13.89 -6.24
CA ALA A 115 -8.97 -14.90 -5.88
C ALA A 115 -9.55 -15.66 -7.09
N TYR A 116 -9.77 -14.95 -8.19
CA TYR A 116 -10.43 -15.51 -9.36
C TYR A 116 -9.48 -15.77 -10.53
N GLY A 117 -8.22 -15.34 -10.43
CA GLY A 117 -7.28 -15.39 -11.55
C GLY A 117 -7.94 -14.75 -12.75
N LEU A 118 -8.12 -13.41 -12.73
CA LEU A 118 -8.63 -12.73 -13.92
C LEU A 118 -7.63 -12.98 -15.05
N GLU A 119 -7.91 -14.01 -15.84
CA GLU A 119 -7.38 -14.17 -17.18
C GLU A 119 -7.79 -12.90 -17.91
N PHE A 120 -6.87 -11.94 -18.02
CA PHE A 120 -7.02 -10.85 -18.96
C PHE A 120 -6.99 -11.50 -20.34
N LYS A 121 -8.17 -11.87 -20.82
CA LYS A 121 -8.38 -12.16 -22.23
C LYS A 121 -8.29 -10.81 -22.92
N ASP A 122 -7.19 -10.57 -23.62
CA ASP A 122 -7.16 -9.56 -24.68
C ASP A 122 -8.26 -9.89 -25.70
N SER A 123 -8.56 -8.97 -26.62
CA SER A 123 -9.58 -9.16 -27.68
C SER A 123 -9.40 -10.45 -28.49
N ASP A 124 -8.23 -11.08 -28.40
CA ASP A 124 -7.82 -12.28 -29.12
C ASP A 124 -7.80 -13.55 -28.25
N GLY A 125 -8.17 -13.46 -26.96
CA GLY A 125 -8.41 -14.62 -26.10
C GLY A 125 -7.18 -15.37 -25.58
N LEU A 126 -5.97 -14.80 -25.69
CA LEU A 126 -4.74 -15.37 -25.15
C LEU A 126 -4.34 -14.69 -23.84
N THR A 127 -4.10 -15.49 -22.80
CA THR A 127 -3.43 -15.08 -21.57
C THR A 127 -1.93 -15.07 -21.81
N HIS A 128 -1.31 -13.89 -21.77
CA HIS A 128 0.15 -13.81 -21.68
C HIS A 128 0.56 -14.08 -20.24
N ASP A 129 1.09 -15.28 -20.01
CA ASP A 129 1.88 -15.57 -18.81
C ASP A 129 3.09 -14.62 -18.80
N TRP A 130 3.15 -13.76 -17.79
CA TRP A 130 4.32 -12.93 -17.47
C TRP A 130 5.07 -13.51 -16.28
#